data_AF-A0A1Q7VTK0-F1
#
_entry.id   AF-A0A1Q7VTK0-F1
#
_cell.length_a   1.000
_cell.length_b   1.000
_cell.length_c   1.000
_cell.angle_alpha   90.00
_cell.angle_beta   90.00
_cell.angle_gamma   90.00
#
_symmetry.space_group_name_H-M   'P 1'
#
loop_
_entity.id
_entity.type
_entity.pdbx_description
1 polymer ?
#
loop_
_entity_poly.entity_id
_entity_poly.type
_entity_poly.pdbx_seq_one_letter_code
_entity_poly.pdbx_strand_id
1 'polypeptide(L)'
;MALVGLGWMFWSYTPGRGIQTYYYIFMPFGYAAFFGVGMAIGTLSAYRQVTGEVPRIHQWIARHPLACWGGALAALLLYFPRFLGPTDGSVGTWGATADHMVEYVLFFVFGTLAVLPLTVPELSHRALNPILNNRTLANVGRYSYGVYLWNVPVMYLYFHRGRLFGNTPLGMNDVPPHMALPEVLWFSVYCFGVTAMMTWLSWNLVEHPAIKLRTRFGAPKSALELGYSQLTPTTG
;
A
#
# COMPACT_ATOMS: atom_id res chain seq x y z
N MET A 1 -14.14 13.38 2.95
CA MET A 1 -13.51 12.05 3.08
C MET A 1 -12.27 12.06 3.96
N ALA A 2 -11.27 12.90 3.72
CA ALA A 2 -10.08 13.00 4.59
C ALA A 2 -10.41 13.30 6.07
N LEU A 3 -11.26 14.29 6.33
CA LEU A 3 -11.71 14.63 7.70
C LEU A 3 -12.49 13.49 8.37
N VAL A 4 -13.25 12.70 7.59
CA VAL A 4 -13.98 11.54 8.10
C VAL A 4 -12.99 10.45 8.53
N GLY A 5 -11.97 10.18 7.71
CA GLY A 5 -10.90 9.24 8.06
C GLY A 5 -10.14 9.68 9.31
N LEU A 6 -9.73 10.95 9.39
CA LEU A 6 -9.04 11.49 10.56
C LEU A 6 -9.91 11.42 11.83
N GLY A 7 -11.18 11.83 11.74
CA GLY A 7 -12.12 11.76 12.87
C GLY A 7 -12.36 10.32 13.33
N TRP A 8 -12.49 9.39 12.39
CA TRP A 8 -12.63 7.96 12.69
C TRP A 8 -11.39 7.39 13.38
N MET A 9 -10.20 7.73 12.90
CA MET A 9 -8.95 7.28 13.51
C MET A 9 -8.83 7.85 14.93
N PHE A 10 -9.04 9.15 15.12
CA PHE A 10 -9.01 9.77 16.45
C PHE A 10 -9.97 9.08 17.44
N TRP A 11 -11.21 8.84 16.99
CA TRP A 11 -12.23 8.14 17.76
C TRP A 11 -11.84 6.68 18.07
N SER A 12 -11.22 5.97 17.11
CA SER A 12 -10.81 4.57 17.26
C SER A 12 -9.69 4.40 18.29
N TYR A 13 -8.77 5.37 18.37
CA TYR A 13 -7.65 5.35 19.31
C TYR A 13 -7.94 6.08 20.63
N THR A 14 -9.18 6.47 20.91
CA THR A 14 -9.53 7.09 22.18
C THR A 14 -9.34 6.08 23.34
N PRO A 15 -8.76 6.48 24.49
CA PRO A 15 -8.62 5.61 25.66
C PRO A 15 -9.95 4.94 26.02
N GLY A 16 -9.92 3.63 26.28
CA GLY A 16 -11.11 2.84 26.63
C GLY A 16 -11.67 1.94 25.52
N ARG A 17 -11.11 1.98 24.30
CA ARG A 17 -11.51 1.07 23.20
C ARG A 17 -10.86 -0.31 23.21
N GLY A 18 -9.73 -0.45 23.92
CA GLY A 18 -9.02 -1.73 24.08
C GLY A 18 -8.66 -2.39 22.75
N ILE A 19 -8.75 -3.73 22.69
CA ILE A 19 -8.38 -4.53 21.52
C ILE A 19 -9.26 -4.27 20.28
N GLN A 20 -10.42 -3.63 20.46
CA GLN A 20 -11.35 -3.35 19.36
C GLN A 20 -10.81 -2.32 18.36
N THR A 21 -9.82 -1.51 18.77
CA THR A 21 -9.15 -0.53 17.91
C THR A 21 -8.61 -1.16 16.63
N TYR A 22 -8.05 -2.38 16.71
CA TYR A 22 -7.59 -3.12 15.53
C TYR A 22 -8.70 -3.25 14.50
N TYR A 23 -9.86 -3.78 14.89
CA TYR A 23 -11.00 -3.97 13.98
C TYR A 23 -11.55 -2.66 13.41
N TYR A 24 -11.52 -1.57 14.19
CA TYR A 24 -11.99 -0.27 13.73
C TYR A 24 -11.08 0.34 12.65
N ILE A 25 -9.77 0.09 12.68
CA ILE A 25 -8.85 0.59 11.64
C ILE A 25 -9.15 -0.06 10.29
N PHE A 26 -9.54 -1.34 10.28
CA PHE A 26 -9.89 -2.06 9.05
C PHE A 26 -11.29 -1.74 8.52
N MET A 27 -12.10 -0.98 9.25
CA MET A 27 -13.38 -0.51 8.73
C MET A 27 -13.15 0.48 7.58
N PRO A 28 -14.09 0.57 6.61
CA PRO A 28 -13.97 1.48 5.46
C PRO A 28 -13.63 2.93 5.83
N PHE A 29 -14.06 3.38 7.01
CA PHE A 29 -13.79 4.72 7.52
C PHE A 29 -12.32 4.98 7.85
N GLY A 30 -11.57 3.98 8.33
CA GLY A 30 -10.12 4.11 8.56
C GLY A 30 -9.36 4.42 7.26
N TYR A 31 -9.86 3.89 6.14
CA TYR A 31 -9.30 4.13 4.80
C TYR A 31 -9.96 5.28 4.03
N ALA A 32 -10.95 5.97 4.60
CA ALA A 32 -11.72 6.98 3.89
C ALA A 32 -10.85 8.13 3.34
N ALA A 33 -9.78 8.52 4.04
CA ALA A 33 -8.86 9.53 3.54
C ALA A 33 -8.13 9.07 2.27
N PHE A 34 -7.60 7.85 2.27
CA PHE A 34 -6.92 7.25 1.12
C PHE A 34 -7.86 7.08 -0.07
N PHE A 35 -9.09 6.59 0.16
CA PHE A 35 -10.12 6.54 -0.88
C PHE A 35 -10.45 7.93 -1.42
N GLY A 36 -10.54 8.93 -0.54
CA GLY A 36 -10.76 10.32 -0.93
C GLY A 36 -9.69 10.85 -1.89
N VAL A 37 -8.42 10.58 -1.61
CA VAL A 37 -7.30 10.94 -2.49
C VAL A 37 -7.37 10.18 -3.81
N GLY A 38 -7.60 8.87 -3.77
CA GLY A 38 -7.74 8.06 -4.98
C GLY A 38 -8.86 8.56 -5.90
N MET A 39 -10.03 8.89 -5.33
CA MET A 39 -11.14 9.49 -6.07
C MET A 39 -10.79 10.87 -6.63
N ALA A 40 -10.12 11.72 -5.85
CA ALA A 40 -9.69 13.03 -6.32
C ALA A 40 -8.74 12.92 -7.52
N ILE A 41 -7.77 12.02 -7.44
CA ILE A 41 -6.83 11.75 -8.53
C ILE A 41 -7.58 11.20 -9.76
N GLY A 42 -8.45 10.21 -9.57
CA GLY A 42 -9.27 9.66 -10.66
C GLY A 42 -10.16 10.71 -11.33
N THR A 43 -10.74 11.62 -10.54
CA THR A 43 -11.53 12.75 -11.04
C THR A 43 -10.68 13.71 -11.87
N LEU A 44 -9.46 14.04 -11.42
CA LEU A 44 -8.53 14.88 -12.18
C LEU A 44 -8.09 14.21 -13.49
N SER A 45 -7.89 12.89 -13.49
CA SER A 45 -7.59 12.13 -14.70
C SER A 45 -8.78 12.15 -15.67
N ALA A 46 -10.01 11.93 -15.19
CA ALA A 46 -11.22 12.00 -15.99
C ALA A 46 -11.47 13.41 -16.55
N TYR A 47 -11.23 14.45 -15.75
CA TYR A 47 -11.32 15.85 -16.20
C TYR A 47 -10.43 16.09 -17.41
N ARG A 48 -9.14 15.69 -17.34
CA ARG A 48 -8.20 15.84 -18.46
C ARG A 48 -8.69 15.12 -19.72
N GLN A 49 -9.27 13.93 -19.59
CA GLN A 49 -9.78 13.16 -20.73
C GLN A 49 -10.95 13.86 -21.42
N VAL A 50 -11.84 14.50 -20.64
CA VAL A 50 -13.04 15.17 -21.17
C VAL A 50 -12.71 16.55 -21.75
N THR A 51 -11.87 17.34 -21.07
CA THR A 51 -11.60 18.73 -21.47
C THR A 51 -10.37 18.88 -22.36
N GLY A 52 -9.45 17.91 -22.37
CA GLY A 52 -8.12 18.04 -22.99
C GLY A 52 -7.16 18.94 -22.21
N GLU A 53 -7.64 19.66 -21.18
CA GLU A 53 -6.83 20.55 -20.37
C GLU A 53 -6.08 19.78 -19.27
N VAL A 54 -4.84 20.17 -19.00
CA VAL A 54 -4.05 19.60 -17.90
C VAL A 54 -4.29 20.43 -16.64
N PRO A 55 -4.88 19.87 -15.56
CA PRO A 55 -5.10 20.59 -14.31
C PRO A 55 -3.80 21.18 -13.75
N ARG A 56 -3.86 22.36 -13.13
CA ARG A 56 -2.68 23.04 -12.55
C ARG A 56 -1.89 22.16 -11.58
N ILE A 57 -2.58 21.32 -10.81
CA ILE A 57 -1.95 20.37 -9.90
C ILE A 57 -1.10 19.35 -10.65
N HIS A 58 -1.61 18.76 -11.74
CA HIS A 58 -0.85 17.85 -12.60
C HIS A 58 0.35 18.55 -13.25
N GLN A 59 0.20 19.81 -13.68
CA GLN A 59 1.32 20.58 -14.21
C GLN A 59 2.42 20.81 -13.15
N TRP A 60 2.04 21.10 -11.91
CA TRP A 60 2.99 21.27 -10.81
C TRP A 60 3.72 19.96 -10.49
N ILE A 61 2.98 18.85 -10.38
CA ILE A 61 3.54 17.51 -10.15
C ILE A 61 4.50 17.14 -11.29
N ALA A 62 4.13 17.41 -12.54
CA ALA A 62 4.96 17.14 -13.70
C ALA A 62 6.30 17.89 -13.67
N ARG A 63 6.31 19.12 -13.16
CA ARG A 63 7.52 19.94 -13.00
C ARG A 63 8.37 19.52 -11.80
N HIS A 64 7.77 18.92 -10.78
CA HIS A 64 8.46 18.61 -9.52
C HIS A 64 8.21 17.16 -9.02
N PRO A 65 8.42 16.12 -9.85
CA PRO A 65 8.15 14.75 -9.42
C PRO A 65 9.11 14.30 -8.30
N LEU A 66 10.36 14.79 -8.33
CA LEU A 66 11.33 14.53 -7.26
C LEU A 66 10.96 15.20 -5.93
N ALA A 67 10.26 16.34 -5.95
CA ALA A 67 9.78 16.95 -4.71
C ALA A 67 8.68 16.10 -4.06
N CYS A 68 7.81 15.49 -4.87
CA CYS A 68 6.79 14.57 -4.38
C CYS A 68 7.45 13.34 -3.73
N TRP A 69 8.35 12.67 -4.44
CA TRP A 69 9.05 11.50 -3.90
C TRP A 69 9.99 11.84 -2.73
N GLY A 70 10.65 13.00 -2.77
CA GLY A 70 11.44 13.50 -1.65
C GLY A 70 10.57 13.76 -0.42
N GLY A 71 9.38 14.32 -0.58
CA GLY A 71 8.40 14.48 0.49
C GLY A 71 7.86 13.15 1.01
N ALA A 72 7.62 12.18 0.13
CA ALA A 72 7.25 10.82 0.54
C ALA A 72 8.37 10.16 1.35
N LEU A 73 9.62 10.23 0.88
CA LEU A 73 10.78 9.72 1.59
C LEU A 73 10.95 10.42 2.94
N ALA A 74 10.77 11.73 3.01
CA ALA A 74 10.82 12.47 4.27
C ALA A 74 9.74 11.99 5.26
N ALA A 75 8.50 11.79 4.81
CA ALA A 75 7.44 11.24 5.65
C ALA A 75 7.78 9.84 6.17
N LEU A 76 8.37 8.99 5.33
CA LEU A 76 8.84 7.66 5.72
C LEU A 76 9.99 7.72 6.73
N LEU A 77 10.97 8.60 6.52
CA LEU A 77 12.11 8.79 7.43
C LEU A 77 11.68 9.39 8.77
N LEU A 78 10.69 10.27 8.80
CA LEU A 78 10.11 10.79 10.04
C LEU A 78 9.38 9.70 10.83
N TYR A 79 8.81 8.71 10.14
CA TYR A 79 8.20 7.55 10.76
C TYR A 79 9.24 6.52 11.26
N PHE A 80 10.37 6.39 10.57
CA PHE A 80 11.36 5.32 10.81
C PHE A 80 11.87 5.19 12.26
N PRO A 81 12.18 6.27 13.02
CA PRO A 81 12.56 6.15 14.43
C PRO A 81 11.51 5.44 15.29
N ARG A 82 10.23 5.59 14.95
CA ARG A 82 9.13 4.92 15.67
C ARG A 82 9.08 3.42 15.38
N PHE A 83 9.48 3.02 14.18
CA PHE A 83 9.62 1.61 13.81
C PHE A 83 10.71 0.91 14.63
N LEU A 84 11.79 1.62 14.98
CA LEU A 84 12.86 1.08 15.85
C LEU A 84 12.43 0.94 17.32
N GLY A 85 11.25 1.46 17.67
CA GLY A 85 10.72 1.50 19.03
C GLY A 85 11.45 2.48 19.96
N PRO A 86 10.90 2.72 21.15
CA PRO A 86 11.58 3.50 22.17
C PRO A 86 12.84 2.75 22.66
N THR A 87 13.89 3.50 23.00
CA THR A 87 15.18 2.94 23.45
C THR A 87 15.09 2.19 24.78
N ASP A 88 13.95 2.23 25.45
CA ASP A 88 13.67 1.47 26.68
C ASP A 88 13.28 0.01 26.41
N GLY A 89 13.22 -0.41 25.15
CA GLY A 89 12.88 -1.78 24.75
C GLY A 89 11.39 -2.04 24.58
N SER A 90 10.53 -1.03 24.73
CA SER A 90 9.08 -1.14 24.51
C SER A 90 8.70 -0.94 23.03
N VAL A 91 9.31 -1.71 22.13
CA VAL A 91 8.81 -1.80 20.74
C VAL A 91 7.30 -2.16 20.79
N GLY A 92 6.43 -1.64 19.94
CA GLY A 92 5.06 -2.18 19.87
C GLY A 92 4.06 -1.90 20.99
N THR A 93 4.33 -1.00 21.93
CA THR A 93 3.22 -0.43 22.70
C THR A 93 2.31 0.35 21.75
N TRP A 94 1.00 0.09 21.78
CA TRP A 94 0.03 0.93 21.08
C TRP A 94 0.18 2.32 21.67
N GLY A 95 0.86 3.21 20.93
CA GLY A 95 1.27 4.52 21.40
C GLY A 95 0.06 5.34 21.84
N ALA A 96 0.32 6.52 22.40
CA ALA A 96 -0.75 7.44 22.72
C ALA A 96 -1.59 7.72 21.46
N THR A 97 -2.86 8.12 21.62
CA THR A 97 -3.72 8.50 20.49
C THR A 97 -3.01 9.46 19.52
N ALA A 98 -2.22 10.40 20.07
CA ALA A 98 -1.40 11.33 19.31
C ALA A 98 -0.37 10.63 18.41
N ASP A 99 0.27 9.56 18.88
CA ASP A 99 1.25 8.82 18.11
C ASP A 99 0.62 8.16 16.89
N HIS A 100 -0.52 7.52 17.06
CA HIS A 100 -1.25 6.92 15.94
C HIS A 100 -1.82 7.95 14.97
N MET A 101 -2.17 9.15 15.43
CA MET A 101 -2.55 10.25 14.52
C MET A 101 -1.37 10.71 13.69
N VAL A 102 -0.19 10.87 14.29
CA VAL A 102 1.04 11.22 13.57
C VAL A 102 1.38 10.13 12.54
N GLU A 103 1.34 8.86 12.94
CA GLU A 103 1.55 7.72 12.06
C GLU A 103 0.58 7.74 10.87
N TYR A 104 -0.73 7.90 11.14
CA TYR A 104 -1.75 7.94 10.10
C TYR A 104 -1.51 9.08 9.10
N VAL A 105 -1.20 10.28 9.59
CA VAL A 105 -0.91 11.44 8.74
C VAL A 105 0.36 11.20 7.92
N LEU A 106 1.42 10.67 8.52
CA LEU A 106 2.66 10.37 7.80
C LEU A 106 2.44 9.33 6.70
N PHE A 107 1.70 8.26 6.98
CA PHE A 107 1.35 7.25 5.95
C PHE A 107 0.43 7.81 4.88
N PHE A 108 -0.52 8.66 5.24
CA PHE A 108 -1.39 9.34 4.29
C PHE A 108 -0.60 10.26 3.36
N VAL A 109 0.31 11.06 3.90
CA VAL A 109 1.21 11.94 3.13
C VAL A 109 2.13 11.10 2.25
N PHE A 110 2.77 10.07 2.81
CA PHE A 110 3.62 9.14 2.07
C PHE A 110 2.87 8.53 0.88
N GLY A 111 1.73 7.89 1.13
CA GLY A 111 0.93 7.22 0.10
C GLY A 111 0.46 8.19 -0.98
N THR A 112 0.00 9.38 -0.58
CA THR A 112 -0.44 10.43 -1.51
C THR A 112 0.73 10.87 -2.40
N LEU A 113 1.86 11.29 -1.80
CA LEU A 113 3.00 11.83 -2.54
C LEU A 113 3.76 10.79 -3.35
N ALA A 114 3.79 9.53 -2.92
CA ALA A 114 4.41 8.45 -3.67
C ALA A 114 3.61 8.10 -4.93
N VAL A 115 2.27 8.11 -4.83
CA VAL A 115 1.36 7.75 -5.94
C VAL A 115 1.15 8.90 -6.91
N LEU A 116 1.13 10.16 -6.43
CA LEU A 116 0.76 11.32 -7.24
C LEU A 116 1.54 11.46 -8.56
N PRO A 117 2.87 11.28 -8.60
CA PRO A 117 3.61 11.38 -9.86
C PRO A 117 3.26 10.26 -10.84
N LEU A 118 2.85 9.09 -10.34
CA LEU A 118 2.48 7.93 -11.17
C LEU A 118 1.15 8.15 -11.91
N THR A 119 0.35 9.13 -11.51
CA THR A 119 -0.96 9.40 -12.12
C THR A 119 -0.93 10.51 -13.16
N VAL A 120 0.22 11.18 -13.33
CA VAL A 120 0.42 12.18 -14.36
C VAL A 120 0.83 11.48 -15.67
N PRO A 121 -0.01 11.51 -16.72
CA PRO A 121 0.33 10.92 -18.01
C PRO A 121 1.52 11.64 -18.63
N GLU A 122 2.37 10.90 -19.35
CA GLU A 122 3.54 11.43 -20.08
C GLU A 122 4.59 12.08 -19.15
N LEU A 123 4.65 11.68 -17.89
CA LEU A 123 5.72 12.10 -16.99
C LEU A 123 7.07 11.54 -17.48
N SER A 124 7.72 12.25 -18.40
CA SER A 124 9.05 11.92 -18.88
C SER A 124 10.09 12.69 -18.07
N HIS A 125 10.52 12.13 -16.94
CA HIS A 125 11.61 12.69 -16.16
C HIS A 125 12.86 11.86 -16.35
N ARG A 126 13.96 12.46 -16.82
CA ARG A 126 15.20 11.75 -17.20
C ARG A 126 15.72 10.81 -16.09
N ALA A 127 15.62 11.23 -14.83
CA ALA A 127 16.07 10.42 -13.69
C ALA A 127 15.08 9.30 -13.31
N LEU A 128 13.78 9.46 -13.57
CA LEU A 128 12.75 8.51 -13.14
C LEU A 128 12.41 7.49 -14.21
N ASN A 129 12.56 7.85 -15.49
CA ASN A 129 12.24 6.97 -16.61
C ASN A 129 12.90 5.58 -16.52
N PRO A 130 14.19 5.43 -16.15
CA PRO A 130 14.79 4.10 -16.01
C PRO A 130 14.16 3.27 -14.89
N ILE A 131 13.73 3.91 -13.81
CA ILE A 131 13.13 3.26 -12.63
C ILE A 131 11.70 2.84 -12.96
N LEU A 132 10.90 3.76 -13.49
CA LEU A 132 9.48 3.54 -13.79
C LEU A 132 9.27 2.60 -14.97
N ASN A 133 10.16 2.62 -15.98
CA ASN A 133 10.10 1.70 -17.12
C ASN A 133 10.81 0.35 -16.83
N ASN A 134 11.22 0.10 -15.59
CA ASN A 134 11.84 -1.16 -15.24
C ASN A 134 10.79 -2.29 -15.29
N ARG A 135 11.02 -3.27 -16.18
CA ARG A 135 10.15 -4.45 -16.34
C ARG A 135 9.95 -5.21 -15.04
N THR A 136 10.98 -5.26 -14.18
CA THR A 136 10.88 -5.90 -12.86
C THR A 136 9.86 -5.17 -11.99
N LEU A 137 9.86 -3.84 -11.97
CA LEU A 137 8.89 -3.06 -11.19
C LEU A 137 7.46 -3.27 -11.71
N ALA A 138 7.28 -3.28 -13.03
CA ALA A 138 5.99 -3.60 -13.65
C ALA A 138 5.50 -5.02 -13.30
N ASN A 139 6.42 -6.00 -13.31
CA ASN A 139 6.12 -7.37 -12.90
C ASN A 139 5.77 -7.48 -11.42
N VAL A 140 6.46 -6.74 -10.53
CA VAL A 140 6.13 -6.70 -9.09
C VAL A 140 4.74 -6.10 -8.88
N GLY A 141 4.38 -5.06 -9.63
CA GLY A 141 3.04 -4.46 -9.61
C GLY A 141 1.93 -5.48 -9.85
N ARG A 142 2.14 -6.43 -10.77
CA ARG A 142 1.19 -7.54 -11.04
C ARG A 142 0.94 -8.42 -9.82
N TYR A 143 1.96 -8.66 -8.99
CA TYR A 143 1.86 -9.50 -7.80
C TYR A 143 1.43 -8.73 -6.55
N SER A 144 1.41 -7.40 -6.58
CA SER A 144 1.11 -6.56 -5.41
C SER A 144 -0.20 -6.92 -4.72
N TYR A 145 -1.25 -7.23 -5.49
CA TYR A 145 -2.54 -7.65 -4.94
C TYR A 145 -2.46 -8.99 -4.20
N GLY A 146 -1.75 -9.97 -4.76
CA GLY A 146 -1.54 -11.25 -4.09
C GLY A 146 -0.72 -11.09 -2.81
N VAL A 147 0.29 -10.21 -2.82
CA VAL A 147 1.07 -9.91 -1.60
C VAL A 147 0.18 -9.32 -0.51
N TYR A 148 -0.70 -8.37 -0.88
CA TYR A 148 -1.67 -7.79 0.04
C TYR A 148 -2.69 -8.81 0.58
N LEU A 149 -3.04 -9.83 -0.21
CA LEU A 149 -4.01 -10.84 0.21
C LEU A 149 -3.38 -11.90 1.12
N TRP A 150 -2.16 -12.32 0.83
CA TRP A 150 -1.49 -13.41 1.53
C TRP A 150 -0.69 -12.97 2.77
N ASN A 151 -0.32 -11.70 2.91
CA ASN A 151 0.48 -11.26 4.06
C ASN A 151 -0.25 -11.50 5.39
N VAL A 152 -1.53 -11.16 5.52
CA VAL A 152 -2.30 -11.32 6.77
C VAL A 152 -2.43 -12.79 7.18
N PRO A 153 -2.86 -13.74 6.30
CA PRO A 153 -2.86 -15.16 6.63
C PRO A 153 -1.49 -15.71 7.03
N VAL A 154 -0.42 -15.30 6.35
CA VAL A 154 0.95 -15.74 6.66
C VAL A 154 1.37 -15.23 8.04
N MET A 155 1.13 -13.96 8.35
CA MET A 155 1.36 -13.40 9.68
C MET A 155 0.54 -14.14 10.75
N TYR A 156 -0.74 -14.39 10.49
CA TYR A 156 -1.61 -15.12 11.40
C TYR A 156 -1.10 -16.53 11.67
N LEU A 157 -0.72 -17.28 10.64
CA LEU A 157 -0.15 -18.63 10.78
C LEU A 157 1.16 -18.61 11.57
N TYR A 158 2.00 -17.61 11.33
CA TYR A 158 3.27 -17.43 12.03
C TYR A 158 3.04 -17.22 13.54
N PHE A 159 2.16 -16.30 13.92
CA PHE A 159 1.92 -15.98 15.34
C PHE A 159 1.07 -17.02 16.06
N HIS A 160 0.05 -17.57 15.39
CA HIS A 160 -0.88 -18.51 16.01
C HIS A 160 -0.21 -19.85 16.37
N ARG A 161 0.78 -20.29 15.60
CA ARG A 161 1.50 -21.55 15.90
C ARG A 161 2.59 -21.43 16.95
N GLY A 162 2.81 -20.23 17.50
CA GLY A 162 3.63 -20.01 18.70
C GLY A 162 5.02 -20.63 18.65
N ARG A 163 5.63 -20.78 17.48
CA ARG A 163 6.88 -21.54 17.31
C ARG A 163 7.86 -20.76 16.47
N LEU A 164 8.66 -19.94 17.15
CA LEU A 164 10.04 -19.64 16.76
C LEU A 164 10.87 -19.12 17.95
N PHE A 165 10.25 -18.51 18.98
CA PHE A 165 10.98 -17.95 20.14
C PHE A 165 10.35 -18.21 21.54
N GLY A 166 9.36 -19.11 21.67
CA GLY A 166 8.73 -19.43 22.96
C GLY A 166 7.61 -20.47 22.83
N ASN A 167 7.01 -20.93 23.95
CA ASN A 167 5.91 -21.91 23.97
C ASN A 167 4.51 -21.26 24.11
N THR A 168 4.43 -19.94 24.22
CA THR A 168 3.17 -19.22 24.42
C THR A 168 2.70 -18.61 23.09
N PRO A 169 1.50 -18.96 22.61
CA PRO A 169 0.86 -18.23 21.52
C PRO A 169 0.77 -16.75 21.90
N LEU A 170 1.26 -15.86 21.03
CA LEU A 170 1.14 -14.42 21.20
C LEU A 170 0.05 -13.91 20.26
N GLY A 171 -0.81 -13.02 20.76
CA GLY A 171 -1.69 -12.26 19.88
C GLY A 171 -0.85 -11.34 18.99
N MET A 172 -1.33 -11.03 17.79
CA MET A 172 -0.64 -10.13 16.84
C MET A 172 -0.29 -8.75 17.47
N ASN A 173 -1.02 -8.36 18.51
CA ASN A 173 -0.84 -7.12 19.26
C ASN A 173 0.26 -7.20 20.34
N ASP A 174 0.63 -8.41 20.76
CA ASP A 174 1.64 -8.68 21.80
C ASP A 174 3.02 -8.95 21.18
N VAL A 175 3.08 -9.03 19.86
CA VAL A 175 4.30 -9.36 19.10
C VAL A 175 5.38 -8.28 19.23
N PRO A 176 5.09 -6.99 18.92
CA PRO A 176 6.17 -6.04 18.82
C PRO A 176 6.89 -5.71 20.15
N PRO A 177 6.27 -5.73 21.37
CA PRO A 177 7.01 -5.49 22.63
C PRO A 177 7.94 -6.60 23.09
N HIS A 178 7.99 -7.72 22.38
CA HIS A 178 8.80 -8.86 22.80
C HIS A 178 9.83 -9.28 21.75
N MET A 179 9.92 -8.59 20.61
CA MET A 179 10.88 -8.91 19.55
C MET A 179 12.07 -7.95 19.56
N ALA A 180 13.28 -8.49 19.69
CA ALA A 180 14.47 -7.71 19.38
C ALA A 180 14.65 -7.52 17.87
N LEU A 181 15.51 -6.59 17.48
CA LEU A 181 15.71 -6.19 16.08
C LEU A 181 16.03 -7.39 15.14
N PRO A 182 16.91 -8.35 15.51
CA PRO A 182 17.16 -9.53 14.67
C PRO A 182 15.91 -10.36 14.41
N GLU A 183 15.03 -10.52 15.40
CA GLU A 183 13.78 -11.25 15.32
C GLU A 183 12.79 -10.53 14.40
N VAL A 184 12.70 -9.20 14.50
CA VAL A 184 11.88 -8.39 13.58
C VAL A 184 12.38 -8.51 12.14
N LEU A 185 13.70 -8.47 11.92
CA LEU A 185 14.29 -8.65 10.59
C LEU A 185 14.02 -10.05 10.05
N TRP A 186 14.22 -11.09 10.87
CA TRP A 186 13.95 -12.47 10.49
C TRP A 186 12.47 -12.70 10.16
N PHE A 187 11.57 -12.20 11.02
CA PHE A 187 10.13 -12.23 10.78
C PHE A 187 9.76 -11.54 9.47
N SER A 188 10.35 -10.36 9.21
CA SER A 188 10.09 -9.61 7.97
C SER A 188 10.53 -10.38 6.74
N VAL A 189 11.73 -10.97 6.75
CA VAL A 189 12.25 -11.81 5.66
C VAL A 189 11.38 -13.05 5.46
N TYR A 190 11.02 -13.74 6.55
CA TYR A 190 10.15 -14.92 6.50
C TYR A 190 8.78 -14.57 5.92
N CYS A 191 8.11 -13.56 6.50
CA CYS A 191 6.76 -13.17 6.12
C CYS A 191 6.74 -12.72 4.66
N PHE A 192 7.71 -11.91 4.23
CA PHE A 192 7.84 -11.50 2.83
C PHE A 192 8.09 -12.70 1.91
N GLY A 193 9.03 -13.58 2.25
CA GLY A 193 9.38 -14.74 1.43
C GLY A 193 8.21 -15.71 1.24
N VAL A 194 7.53 -16.07 2.33
CA VAL A 194 6.36 -16.96 2.28
C VAL A 194 5.19 -16.29 1.55
N THR A 195 4.93 -15.00 1.80
CA THR A 195 3.88 -14.25 1.10
C THR A 195 4.14 -14.16 -0.40
N ALA A 196 5.38 -13.87 -0.81
CA ALA A 196 5.78 -13.83 -2.21
C ALA A 196 5.62 -15.21 -2.88
N MET A 197 6.01 -16.29 -2.18
CA MET A 197 5.82 -17.66 -2.66
C MET A 197 4.34 -18.01 -2.82
N MET A 198 3.50 -17.72 -1.82
CA MET A 198 2.05 -17.95 -1.89
C MET A 198 1.40 -17.14 -3.00
N THR A 199 1.82 -15.89 -3.18
CA THR A 199 1.37 -15.03 -4.28
C THR A 199 1.72 -15.63 -5.63
N TRP A 200 2.96 -16.08 -5.79
CA TRP A 200 3.42 -16.73 -7.02
C TRP A 200 2.63 -18.02 -7.29
N LEU A 201 2.39 -18.86 -6.28
CA LEU A 201 1.59 -20.08 -6.41
C LEU A 201 0.14 -19.75 -6.79
N SER A 202 -0.49 -18.81 -6.09
CA SER A 202 -1.86 -18.35 -6.36
C SER A 202 -2.00 -17.83 -7.78
N TRP A 203 -1.02 -17.04 -8.25
CA TRP A 203 -1.00 -16.53 -9.61
C TRP A 203 -0.97 -17.67 -10.64
N ASN A 204 -0.07 -18.63 -10.47
CA ASN A 204 0.14 -19.69 -11.46
C ASN A 204 -0.93 -20.79 -11.43
N LEU A 205 -1.46 -21.12 -10.25
CA LEU A 205 -2.41 -22.22 -10.04
C LEU A 205 -3.87 -21.79 -10.16
N VAL A 206 -4.20 -20.54 -9.82
CA VAL A 206 -5.59 -20.06 -9.76
C VAL A 206 -5.84 -18.96 -10.78
N GLU A 207 -5.14 -17.83 -10.66
CA GLU A 207 -5.48 -16.62 -11.41
C GLU A 207 -5.21 -16.76 -12.91
N HIS A 208 -4.02 -17.22 -13.29
CA HIS A 208 -3.64 -17.36 -14.68
C HIS A 208 -4.47 -18.42 -15.43
N PRO A 209 -4.75 -19.62 -14.87
CA PRO A 209 -5.70 -20.56 -15.47
C PRO A 209 -7.12 -19.99 -15.57
N ALA A 210 -7.60 -19.28 -14.55
CA ALA A 210 -8.94 -18.67 -14.56
C ALA A 210 -9.08 -17.61 -15.67
N ILE A 211 -8.06 -16.77 -15.86
CA ILE A 211 -8.03 -15.78 -16.96
C ILE A 211 -8.06 -16.49 -18.33
N LYS A 212 -7.27 -17.55 -18.52
CA LYS A 212 -7.27 -18.35 -19.75
C LYS A 212 -8.60 -19.05 -20.02
N LEU A 213 -9.30 -19.52 -18.98
CA LEU A 213 -10.63 -20.10 -19.12
C LEU A 213 -11.65 -19.02 -19.49
N ARG A 214 -11.59 -17.86 -18.83
CA ARG A 214 -12.48 -16.73 -19.11
C ARG A 214 -12.41 -16.25 -20.57
N THR A 215 -11.20 -16.18 -21.15
CA THR A 215 -11.03 -15.79 -22.56
C THR A 215 -11.58 -16.85 -23.53
N ARG A 216 -11.58 -18.12 -23.15
CA ARG A 216 -12.17 -19.22 -23.96
C ARG A 216 -13.69 -19.22 -23.95
N PHE A 217 -14.33 -18.83 -22.84
CA PHE A 217 -15.79 -18.81 -22.72
C PHE A 217 -16.44 -17.54 -23.29
N GLY A 218 -15.72 -16.76 -24.10
CA GLY A 218 -16.30 -15.62 -24.81
C GLY A 218 -16.79 -14.51 -23.89
N ALA A 219 -16.29 -14.43 -22.65
CA ALA A 219 -16.56 -13.27 -21.82
C ALA A 219 -16.17 -12.01 -22.63
N PRO A 220 -17.07 -11.02 -22.76
CA PRO A 220 -16.83 -9.86 -23.60
C PRO A 220 -15.48 -9.26 -23.21
N LYS A 221 -14.63 -8.99 -24.23
CA LYS A 221 -13.32 -8.35 -24.06
C LYS A 221 -13.51 -7.21 -23.07
N SER A 222 -12.88 -7.34 -21.90
CA SER A 222 -13.04 -6.34 -20.85
C SER A 222 -12.64 -4.97 -21.42
N ALA A 223 -13.26 -3.88 -20.95
CA ALA A 223 -12.93 -2.51 -21.40
C ALA A 223 -11.41 -2.21 -21.32
N LEU A 224 -10.68 -2.91 -20.46
CA LEU A 224 -9.22 -2.95 -20.40
C LEU A 224 -8.57 -3.43 -21.71
N GLU A 225 -9.02 -4.52 -22.33
CA GLU A 225 -8.48 -5.01 -23.61
C GLU A 225 -8.83 -4.08 -24.78
N LEU A 226 -10.02 -3.47 -24.76
CA LEU A 226 -10.41 -2.45 -25.76
C LEU A 226 -9.53 -1.20 -25.64
N GLY A 227 -9.21 -0.76 -24.41
CA GLY A 227 -8.27 0.34 -24.16
C GLY A 227 -6.83 0.04 -24.58
N TYR A 228 -6.34 -1.18 -24.35
CA TYR A 228 -5.00 -1.60 -24.80
C TYR A 228 -4.87 -1.69 -26.33
N SER A 229 -5.94 -2.11 -27.03
CA SER A 229 -5.94 -2.15 -28.50
C SER A 229 -5.94 -0.78 -29.17
N GLN A 230 -6.41 0.27 -28.48
CA GLN A 230 -6.37 1.65 -28.97
C GLN A 230 -4.99 2.32 -28.80
N LEU A 231 -4.12 1.74 -27.96
CA LEU A 231 -2.78 2.27 -27.66
C LEU A 231 -1.66 1.61 -28.46
N THR A 232 -1.97 0.68 -29.36
CA THR A 232 -1.01 0.18 -30.35
C THR A 232 -1.05 1.12 -31.55
N PRO A 233 -0.01 1.95 -31.80
CA PRO A 233 0.03 2.77 -32.99
C PRO A 233 0.03 1.82 -34.18
N THR A 234 -0.95 1.95 -35.07
CA THR A 234 -0.86 1.38 -36.41
C THR A 234 0.33 2.07 -37.07
N THR A 235 1.48 1.40 -37.12
CA THR A 235 2.65 1.83 -37.88
C THR A 235 2.24 1.84 -39.36
N GLY A 236 1.86 3.01 -39.85
CA GLY A 236 1.77 3.34 -41.27
C GLY A 236 3.06 4.01 -41.72
#